data_AF-A0A7X9CHV7-F1
#
_entry.id   AF-A0A7X9CHV7-F1
#
_cell.length_a   1.000
_cell.length_b   1.000
_cell.length_c   1.000
_cell.angle_alpha   90.00
_cell.angle_beta   90.00
_cell.angle_gamma   90.00
#
_symmetry.space_group_name_H-M   'P 1'
#
loop_
_entity.id
_entity.type
_entity.pdbx_description
1 polymer ?
#
loop_
_entity_poly.entity_id
_entity_poly.type
_entity_poly.pdbx_seq_one_letter_code
_entity_poly.pdbx_strand_id
1 'polypeptide(L)'
;MYLFNPEHDLALANFSPNYTPPASATLMAAELALLPVWYSGGEPVVAEGEQHLLHLEAVHQLLPVTSSLISTSDISKYPNQPIIPWGWNPSLRKRLISCGIQEERLPSTDELLQLRNDSDRRHAVRMLRELQEEEPAFYGESHHFTSLDELLRYLSSFPGDKLLKMPLSGSGKGLVRVLGSITDKQTDWCRRVIREQGGVVAEPILNRVKDFAMEFYLEEGNVRFAGYSLFRAAVSGAYLGNELLSDARIAEMLSDFVPVSILKDLRTSLAVKLSAAFPHYTGYAGVDMMVCVTEAGYRIQPCVEINMRMNMGMVARNFHNQFMGEDGKGTFTVDYFKKAGSALLHHHQMQQERPLRVQQGIITSGYLSLTPITDVTRYAAYVIVGNQTSIQS
;
A
#
# COMPACT_ATOMS: atom_id res chain seq x y z
N MET A 1 7.50 6.69 17.43
CA MET A 1 6.35 7.56 17.07
C MET A 1 5.96 7.27 15.64
N TYR A 2 4.75 6.75 15.42
CA TYR A 2 4.23 6.46 14.09
C TYR A 2 3.39 7.60 13.56
N LEU A 3 3.48 7.88 12.25
CA LEU A 3 2.76 8.99 11.62
C LEU A 3 2.17 8.54 10.29
N PHE A 4 0.87 8.73 10.08
CA PHE A 4 0.25 8.42 8.80
C PHE A 4 0.54 9.52 7.76
N ASN A 5 0.97 9.12 6.56
CA ASN A 5 1.39 10.02 5.47
C ASN A 5 1.04 9.39 4.10
N PRO A 6 -0.25 9.23 3.78
CA PRO A 6 -0.72 8.49 2.60
C PRO A 6 -0.39 9.18 1.26
N GLU A 7 -0.06 10.47 1.29
CA GLU A 7 0.34 11.23 0.10
C GLU A 7 1.79 11.01 -0.33
N HIS A 8 2.54 10.18 0.40
CA HIS A 8 3.97 9.93 0.22
C HIS A 8 4.40 9.76 -1.25
N ASP A 9 3.77 8.86 -2.02
CA ASP A 9 4.19 8.57 -3.39
C ASP A 9 4.06 9.79 -4.31
N LEU A 10 3.01 10.60 -4.14
CA LEU A 10 2.80 11.82 -4.91
C LEU A 10 3.78 12.92 -4.49
N ALA A 11 4.08 13.01 -3.20
CA ALA A 11 5.04 13.96 -2.66
C ALA A 11 6.47 13.64 -3.11
N LEU A 12 6.84 12.36 -3.17
CA LEU A 12 8.12 11.92 -3.74
C LEU A 12 8.20 12.16 -5.24
N ALA A 13 7.12 11.92 -5.99
CA ALA A 13 7.06 12.21 -7.41
C ALA A 13 7.35 13.70 -7.71
N ASN A 14 6.71 14.60 -6.94
CA ASN A 14 6.91 16.05 -7.05
C ASN A 14 8.25 16.52 -6.47
N PHE A 15 8.72 15.86 -5.41
CA PHE A 15 9.98 16.11 -4.70
C PHE A 15 10.19 17.56 -4.21
N SER A 16 9.11 18.29 -3.94
CA SER A 16 9.20 19.64 -3.36
C SER A 16 8.97 19.63 -1.84
N PRO A 17 9.78 20.35 -1.05
CA PRO A 17 9.47 20.65 0.35
C PRO A 17 8.18 21.46 0.54
N ASN A 18 7.66 22.08 -0.53
CA ASN A 18 6.44 22.90 -0.55
C ASN A 18 5.28 22.18 -1.27
N TYR A 19 5.38 20.86 -1.47
CA TYR A 19 4.33 20.09 -2.12
C TYR A 19 3.00 20.26 -1.37
N THR A 20 1.96 20.64 -2.12
CA THR A 20 0.60 20.71 -1.59
C THR A 20 -0.19 19.52 -2.13
N PRO A 21 -0.57 18.55 -1.27
CA PRO A 21 -1.35 17.40 -1.71
C PRO A 21 -2.74 17.81 -2.20
N PRO A 22 -3.34 17.06 -3.15
CA PRO A 22 -4.73 17.24 -3.53
C PRO A 22 -5.66 17.10 -2.31
N ALA A 23 -6.78 17.84 -2.31
CA ALA A 23 -7.72 17.87 -1.19
C ALA A 23 -8.18 16.48 -0.73
N SER A 24 -8.37 15.53 -1.67
CA SER A 24 -8.74 14.15 -1.33
C SER A 24 -7.66 13.41 -0.54
N ALA A 25 -6.37 13.67 -0.81
CA ALA A 25 -5.26 13.06 -0.08
C ALA A 25 -5.10 13.70 1.31
N THR A 26 -5.24 15.02 1.42
CA THR A 26 -5.27 15.71 2.72
C THR A 26 -6.41 15.20 3.61
N LEU A 27 -7.60 15.02 3.03
CA LEU A 27 -8.76 14.49 3.74
C LEU A 27 -8.51 13.06 4.23
N MET A 28 -7.98 12.18 3.38
CA MET A 28 -7.61 10.81 3.77
C MET A 28 -6.55 10.80 4.88
N ALA A 29 -5.53 11.66 4.80
CA ALA A 29 -4.48 11.75 5.83
C ALA A 29 -5.07 12.16 7.19
N ALA A 30 -6.02 13.09 7.20
CA ALA A 30 -6.69 13.55 8.42
C ALA A 30 -7.65 12.49 9.00
N GLU A 31 -8.52 11.91 8.17
CA GLU A 31 -9.56 10.97 8.63
C GLU A 31 -8.99 9.59 9.00
N LEU A 32 -7.86 9.20 8.41
CA LEU A 32 -7.20 7.93 8.72
C LEU A 32 -5.92 8.12 9.57
N ALA A 33 -5.74 9.28 10.21
CA ALA A 33 -4.54 9.58 11.00
C ALA A 33 -4.27 8.56 12.12
N LEU A 34 -5.33 7.92 12.64
CA LEU A 34 -5.27 6.92 13.71
C LEU A 34 -4.91 5.50 13.23
N LEU A 35 -4.88 5.25 11.91
CA LEU A 35 -4.55 3.94 11.35
C LEU A 35 -3.25 3.31 11.90
N PRO A 36 -2.19 4.07 12.25
CA PRO A 36 -0.98 3.50 12.84
C PRO A 36 -1.16 2.77 14.17
N VAL A 37 -2.24 3.02 14.91
CA VAL A 37 -2.54 2.30 16.16
C VAL A 37 -2.54 0.78 15.95
N TRP A 38 -2.97 0.32 14.78
CA TRP A 38 -3.13 -1.10 14.45
C TRP A 38 -1.82 -1.81 14.06
N TYR A 39 -0.71 -1.08 13.93
CA TYR A 39 0.58 -1.66 13.57
C TYR A 39 1.77 -1.03 14.30
N SER A 40 1.56 -0.09 15.22
CA SER A 40 2.65 0.57 15.95
C SER A 40 3.28 -0.30 17.03
N GLY A 41 2.61 -1.39 17.43
CA GLY A 41 3.10 -2.28 18.49
C GLY A 41 3.09 -1.62 19.87
N GLY A 42 2.15 -0.70 20.12
CA GLY A 42 2.07 0.06 21.39
C GLY A 42 2.87 1.36 21.39
N GLU A 43 3.65 1.62 20.34
CA GLU A 43 4.38 2.87 20.19
C GLU A 43 3.41 4.05 19.96
N PRO A 44 3.77 5.27 20.40
CA PRO A 44 2.91 6.42 20.25
C PRO A 44 2.61 6.75 18.79
N VAL A 45 1.39 7.23 18.53
CA VAL A 45 0.87 7.59 17.21
C VAL A 45 0.60 9.09 17.14
N VAL A 46 1.06 9.73 16.07
CA VAL A 46 0.81 11.14 15.81
C VAL A 46 -0.56 11.28 15.14
N ALA A 47 -1.54 11.75 15.91
CA ALA A 47 -2.89 12.07 15.44
C ALA A 47 -3.50 13.16 16.35
N GLU A 48 -4.35 14.01 15.79
CA GLU A 48 -4.93 15.16 16.49
C GLU A 48 -6.45 15.14 16.47
N GLY A 49 -7.07 15.68 17.51
CA GLY A 49 -8.52 15.86 17.59
C GLY A 49 -9.20 14.94 18.59
N GLU A 50 -10.22 15.48 19.25
CA GLU A 50 -11.00 14.80 20.30
C GLU A 50 -11.60 13.48 19.81
N GLN A 51 -12.05 13.42 18.56
CA GLN A 51 -12.63 12.21 17.98
C GLN A 51 -11.63 11.05 17.90
N HIS A 52 -10.36 11.33 17.61
CA HIS A 52 -9.30 10.30 17.61
C HIS A 52 -9.02 9.79 19.02
N LEU A 53 -9.01 10.68 20.02
CA LEU A 53 -8.81 10.32 21.42
C LEU A 53 -9.94 9.44 21.94
N LEU A 54 -11.20 9.87 21.76
CA LEU A 54 -12.38 9.13 22.21
C LEU A 54 -12.47 7.74 21.54
N HIS A 55 -12.14 7.66 20.25
CA HIS A 55 -12.10 6.37 19.56
C HIS A 55 -11.03 5.45 20.13
N LEU A 56 -9.82 5.95 20.39
CA LEU A 56 -8.75 5.16 20.97
C LEU A 56 -9.10 4.67 22.39
N GLU A 57 -9.71 5.52 23.22
CA GLU A 57 -10.20 5.15 24.55
C GLU A 57 -11.24 4.01 24.48
N ALA A 58 -12.17 4.07 23.53
CA ALA A 58 -13.12 2.99 23.31
C ALA A 58 -12.44 1.69 22.85
N VAL A 59 -11.42 1.80 21.98
CA VAL A 59 -10.63 0.63 21.54
C VAL A 59 -9.84 0.01 22.70
N HIS A 60 -9.24 0.80 23.59
CA HIS A 60 -8.53 0.31 24.79
C HIS A 60 -9.42 -0.51 25.73
N GLN A 61 -10.72 -0.24 25.77
CA GLN A 61 -11.67 -1.00 26.59
C GLN A 61 -11.99 -2.37 25.97
N LEU A 62 -11.78 -2.54 24.67
CA LEU A 62 -12.19 -3.73 23.92
C LEU A 62 -11.02 -4.64 23.55
N LEU A 63 -9.85 -4.06 23.23
CA LEU A 63 -8.71 -4.75 22.65
C LEU A 63 -7.42 -4.39 23.39
N PRO A 64 -6.40 -5.27 23.37
CA PRO A 64 -5.11 -5.05 24.04
C PRO A 64 -4.22 -4.06 23.27
N VAL A 65 -4.79 -2.96 22.81
CA VAL A 65 -4.06 -1.84 22.21
C VAL A 65 -3.44 -1.01 23.32
N THR A 66 -2.16 -0.68 23.20
CA THR A 66 -1.39 0.07 24.21
C THR A 66 -0.85 1.41 23.71
N SER A 67 -1.08 1.72 22.44
CA SER A 67 -0.59 2.93 21.80
C SER A 67 -1.22 4.17 22.42
N SER A 68 -0.46 5.26 22.49
CA SER A 68 -0.95 6.57 22.93
C SER A 68 -0.98 7.58 21.79
N LEU A 69 -1.72 8.67 21.95
CA LEU A 69 -1.73 9.78 20.99
C LEU A 69 -0.78 10.89 21.40
N ILE A 70 -0.10 11.44 20.39
CA ILE A 70 0.75 12.62 20.51
C ILE A 70 0.31 13.62 19.44
N SER A 71 0.17 14.89 19.81
CA SER A 71 -0.10 15.96 18.84
C SER A 71 1.14 16.27 18.01
N THR A 72 0.98 16.84 16.81
CA THR A 72 2.14 17.19 15.97
C THR A 72 3.05 18.21 16.65
N SER A 73 2.47 19.13 17.43
CA SER A 73 3.21 20.12 18.23
C SER A 73 4.02 19.51 19.38
N ASP A 74 3.65 18.32 19.85
CA ASP A 74 4.30 17.66 20.98
C ASP A 74 5.41 16.69 20.59
N ILE A 75 5.61 16.42 19.30
CA ILE A 75 6.65 15.48 18.82
C ILE A 75 8.04 15.89 19.35
N SER A 76 8.34 17.20 19.40
CA SER A 76 9.61 17.72 19.90
C SER A 76 9.85 17.48 21.39
N LYS A 77 8.80 17.19 22.17
CA LYS A 77 8.90 16.80 23.59
C LYS A 77 9.46 15.38 23.78
N TYR A 78 9.59 14.60 22.71
CA TYR A 78 10.13 13.23 22.71
C TYR A 78 11.42 13.15 21.87
N PRO A 79 12.53 13.78 22.31
CA PRO A 79 13.74 13.93 21.52
C PRO A 79 14.49 12.63 21.22
N ASN A 80 14.21 11.55 21.97
CA ASN A 80 14.89 10.26 21.79
C ASN A 80 14.02 9.21 21.08
N GLN A 81 12.74 9.51 20.82
CA GLN A 81 11.83 8.52 20.22
C GLN A 81 11.91 8.57 18.68
N PRO A 82 12.23 7.47 17.98
CA PRO A 82 12.28 7.45 16.51
C PRO A 82 10.95 7.87 15.87
N ILE A 83 11.03 8.55 14.72
CA ILE A 83 9.86 8.92 13.91
C ILE A 83 9.76 7.92 12.76
N ILE A 84 8.64 7.20 12.69
CA ILE A 84 8.39 6.15 11.71
C ILE A 84 7.12 6.53 10.94
N PRO A 85 7.24 7.34 9.87
CA PRO A 85 6.08 7.69 9.08
C PRO A 85 5.65 6.53 8.18
N TRP A 86 4.44 6.62 7.64
CA TRP A 86 3.97 5.75 6.57
C TRP A 86 4.98 5.68 5.44
N GLY A 87 5.53 6.83 5.04
CA GLY A 87 6.70 6.96 4.18
C GLY A 87 7.32 8.35 4.29
N TRP A 88 8.60 8.48 3.98
CA TRP A 88 9.36 9.74 4.07
C TRP A 88 9.27 10.59 2.79
N ASN A 89 9.13 11.91 2.90
CA ASN A 89 9.23 12.81 1.74
C ASN A 89 9.67 14.22 2.16
N PRO A 90 10.11 15.09 1.22
CA PRO A 90 10.62 16.42 1.55
C PRO A 90 9.61 17.33 2.28
N SER A 91 8.32 17.23 1.94
CA SER A 91 7.27 18.02 2.59
C SER A 91 7.06 17.62 4.05
N LEU A 92 7.04 16.32 4.34
CA LEU A 92 6.96 15.81 5.71
C LEU A 92 8.20 16.22 6.51
N ARG A 93 9.40 16.08 5.92
CA ARG A 93 10.66 16.52 6.56
C ARG A 93 10.56 17.98 6.97
N LYS A 94 10.17 18.87 6.05
CA LYS A 94 10.01 20.31 6.33
C LYS A 94 8.98 20.57 7.44
N ARG A 95 7.85 19.85 7.43
CA ARG A 95 6.82 19.98 8.47
C ARG A 95 7.37 19.61 9.85
N LEU A 96 8.12 18.51 9.97
CA LEU A 96 8.71 18.09 11.24
C LEU A 96 9.77 19.07 11.76
N ILE A 97 10.58 19.66 10.87
CA ILE A 97 11.52 20.74 11.25
C ILE A 97 10.76 21.94 11.81
N SER A 98 9.65 22.34 11.17
CA SER A 98 8.82 23.45 11.67
C SER A 98 8.16 23.15 13.03
N CYS A 99 8.02 21.88 13.40
CA CYS A 99 7.57 21.43 14.72
C CYS A 99 8.70 21.32 15.76
N GLY A 100 9.92 21.75 15.42
CA GLY A 100 11.07 21.79 16.33
C GLY A 100 11.92 20.53 16.36
N ILE A 101 11.74 19.61 15.41
CA ILE A 101 12.61 18.43 15.29
C ILE A 101 13.94 18.83 14.65
N GLN A 102 15.03 18.43 15.29
CA GLN A 102 16.39 18.66 14.80
C GLN A 102 16.64 17.89 13.51
N GLU A 103 17.34 18.51 12.55
CA GLU A 103 17.51 17.96 11.19
C GLU A 103 18.27 16.64 11.17
N GLU A 104 19.18 16.42 12.11
CA GLU A 104 20.04 15.23 12.23
C GLU A 104 19.23 13.97 12.61
N ARG A 105 17.99 14.15 13.05
CA ARG A 105 17.05 13.06 13.37
C ARG A 105 16.17 12.66 12.20
N LEU A 106 16.25 13.40 11.10
CA LEU A 106 15.42 13.23 9.92
C LEU A 106 16.31 12.77 8.76
N PRO A 107 15.75 12.05 7.76
CA PRO A 107 16.50 11.76 6.55
C PRO A 107 17.02 13.05 5.91
N SER A 108 18.27 13.03 5.51
CA SER A 108 18.91 14.06 4.69
C SER A 108 18.22 14.19 3.33
N THR A 109 18.48 15.29 2.64
CA THR A 109 17.96 15.49 1.27
C THR A 109 18.46 14.41 0.32
N ASP A 110 19.70 13.94 0.47
CA ASP A 110 20.29 12.90 -0.36
C ASP A 110 19.66 11.53 -0.10
N GLU A 111 19.39 11.18 1.17
CA GLU A 111 18.64 9.97 1.51
C GLU A 111 17.20 10.01 0.95
N LEU A 112 16.54 11.17 0.97
CA LEU A 112 15.23 11.33 0.34
C LEU A 112 15.29 11.22 -1.18
N LEU A 113 16.36 11.71 -1.80
CA LEU A 113 16.57 11.58 -3.25
C LEU A 113 16.83 10.11 -3.63
N GLN A 114 17.60 9.39 -2.82
CA GLN A 114 17.80 7.95 -2.98
C GLN A 114 16.49 7.19 -2.81
N LEU A 115 15.69 7.50 -1.78
CA LEU A 115 14.37 6.89 -1.60
C LEU A 115 13.44 7.13 -2.80
N ARG A 116 13.45 8.35 -3.37
CA ARG A 116 12.71 8.66 -4.60
C ARG A 116 13.17 7.80 -5.77
N ASN A 117 14.48 7.60 -5.90
CA ASN A 117 15.07 6.77 -6.95
C ASN A 117 14.66 5.30 -6.78
N ASP A 118 14.78 4.77 -5.57
CA ASP A 118 14.48 3.38 -5.25
C ASP A 118 12.98 3.07 -5.43
N SER A 119 12.11 4.05 -5.16
CA SER A 119 10.65 3.94 -5.33
C SER A 119 10.19 3.99 -6.80
N ASP A 120 11.09 4.17 -7.76
CA ASP A 120 10.77 4.25 -9.18
C ASP A 120 10.39 2.86 -9.75
N ARG A 121 9.25 2.78 -10.44
CA ARG A 121 8.77 1.53 -11.06
C ARG A 121 9.74 0.89 -12.05
N ARG A 122 10.76 1.58 -12.55
CA ARG A 122 11.85 0.96 -13.34
C ARG A 122 12.53 -0.20 -12.60
N HIS A 123 12.57 -0.15 -11.27
CA HIS A 123 13.11 -1.25 -10.47
C HIS A 123 12.22 -2.49 -10.55
N ALA A 124 10.89 -2.33 -10.56
CA ALA A 124 9.96 -3.42 -10.81
C ALA A 124 10.09 -3.99 -12.23
N VAL A 125 10.27 -3.11 -13.25
CA VAL A 125 10.52 -3.54 -14.63
C VAL A 125 11.79 -4.41 -14.74
N ARG A 126 12.88 -3.98 -14.11
CA ARG A 126 14.12 -4.75 -14.08
C ARG A 126 13.94 -6.09 -13.33
N MET A 127 13.35 -6.03 -12.15
CA MET A 127 13.11 -7.19 -11.29
C MET A 127 12.25 -8.26 -12.00
N LEU A 128 11.20 -7.84 -12.72
CA LEU A 128 10.35 -8.73 -13.50
C LEU A 128 11.19 -9.55 -14.50
N ARG A 129 12.06 -8.89 -15.27
CA ARG A 129 12.89 -9.56 -16.28
C ARG A 129 13.84 -10.57 -15.64
N GLU A 130 14.53 -10.17 -14.58
CA GLU A 130 15.46 -11.05 -13.86
C GLU A 130 14.76 -12.27 -13.27
N LEU A 131 13.55 -12.12 -12.73
CA LEU A 131 12.78 -13.24 -12.19
C LEU A 131 12.31 -14.17 -13.31
N GLN A 132 11.86 -13.64 -14.44
CA GLN A 132 11.42 -14.46 -15.59
C GLN A 132 12.51 -15.35 -16.18
N GLU A 133 13.78 -14.98 -16.02
CA GLU A 133 14.92 -15.83 -16.41
C GLU A 133 15.10 -17.05 -15.49
N GLU A 134 14.56 -17.01 -14.27
CA GLU A 134 14.74 -18.05 -13.24
C GLU A 134 13.64 -19.11 -13.27
N GLU A 135 12.41 -18.75 -13.65
CA GLU A 135 11.25 -19.63 -13.51
C GLU A 135 10.21 -19.44 -14.64
N PRO A 136 9.96 -20.47 -15.47
CA PRO A 136 8.98 -20.43 -16.56
C PRO A 136 7.53 -20.12 -16.15
N ALA A 137 7.16 -20.36 -14.89
CA ALA A 137 5.85 -20.01 -14.35
C ALA A 137 5.64 -18.49 -14.19
N PHE A 138 6.71 -17.69 -14.30
CA PHE A 138 6.61 -16.23 -14.28
C PHE A 138 6.30 -15.67 -15.67
N TYR A 139 5.46 -14.64 -15.69
CA TYR A 139 4.81 -14.10 -16.87
C TYR A 139 4.64 -12.59 -16.76
N GLY A 140 4.30 -11.95 -17.88
CA GLY A 140 4.08 -10.52 -17.99
C GLY A 140 5.17 -9.85 -18.79
N GLU A 141 4.91 -8.59 -19.12
CA GLU A 141 5.81 -7.76 -19.91
C GLU A 141 5.73 -6.34 -19.38
N SER A 142 6.89 -5.70 -19.18
CA SER A 142 6.94 -4.31 -18.77
C SER A 142 8.19 -3.62 -19.31
N HIS A 143 8.00 -2.36 -19.71
CA HIS A 143 9.02 -1.56 -20.37
C HIS A 143 9.01 -0.13 -19.85
N HIS A 144 10.18 0.38 -19.47
CA HIS A 144 10.38 1.76 -19.09
C HIS A 144 10.92 2.55 -20.29
N PHE A 145 10.18 3.58 -20.72
CA PHE A 145 10.51 4.42 -21.86
C PHE A 145 10.87 5.83 -21.42
N THR A 146 12.01 6.33 -21.90
CA THR A 146 12.45 7.72 -21.70
C THR A 146 12.26 8.58 -22.96
N SER A 147 11.94 7.95 -24.10
CA SER A 147 11.64 8.59 -25.37
C SER A 147 10.17 8.38 -25.75
N LEU A 148 9.50 9.46 -26.13
CA LEU A 148 8.12 9.39 -26.62
C LEU A 148 8.04 8.58 -27.91
N ASP A 149 9.02 8.70 -28.81
CA ASP A 149 9.01 8.00 -30.09
C ASP A 149 9.17 6.49 -29.92
N GLU A 150 9.99 6.05 -28.96
CA GLU A 150 10.13 4.63 -28.61
C GLU A 150 8.86 4.08 -27.98
N LEU A 151 8.24 4.84 -27.07
CA LEU A 151 6.97 4.48 -26.47
C LEU A 151 5.88 4.32 -27.53
N LEU A 152 5.74 5.28 -28.46
CA LEU A 152 4.72 5.23 -29.51
C LEU A 152 4.96 4.05 -30.46
N ARG A 153 6.22 3.77 -30.83
CA ARG A 153 6.57 2.58 -31.61
C ARG A 153 6.15 1.29 -30.89
N TYR A 154 6.44 1.17 -29.59
CA TYR A 154 6.00 0.04 -28.78
C TYR A 154 4.48 -0.10 -28.73
N LEU A 155 3.75 0.98 -28.44
CA LEU A 155 2.28 0.93 -28.36
C LEU A 155 1.62 0.50 -29.69
N SER A 156 2.28 0.77 -30.81
CA SER A 156 1.84 0.39 -32.16
C SER A 156 2.33 -0.99 -32.62
N SER A 157 3.26 -1.65 -31.93
CA SER A 157 3.90 -2.87 -32.42
C SER A 157 3.03 -4.12 -32.30
N PHE A 158 1.95 -4.07 -31.51
CA PHE A 158 0.97 -5.15 -31.36
C PHE A 158 -0.44 -4.62 -31.15
N PRO A 159 -1.50 -5.36 -31.54
CA PRO A 159 -2.89 -4.97 -31.26
C PRO A 159 -3.25 -5.16 -29.77
N GLY A 160 -4.40 -4.64 -29.34
CA GLY A 160 -4.93 -4.83 -27.98
C GLY A 160 -4.68 -3.65 -27.04
N ASP A 161 -5.15 -3.79 -25.81
CA ASP A 161 -5.12 -2.71 -24.82
C ASP A 161 -3.80 -2.68 -24.04
N LYS A 162 -3.35 -1.47 -23.72
CA LYS A 162 -2.12 -1.24 -22.96
C LYS A 162 -2.40 -0.44 -21.69
N LEU A 163 -1.52 -0.60 -20.73
CA LEU A 163 -1.50 0.16 -19.50
C LEU A 163 -0.22 1.00 -19.45
N LEU A 164 -0.39 2.30 -19.29
CA LEU A 164 0.69 3.24 -19.03
C LEU A 164 0.70 3.57 -17.54
N LYS A 165 1.89 3.66 -16.94
CA LYS A 165 2.08 3.96 -15.53
C LYS A 165 3.14 5.06 -15.35
N MET A 166 2.86 6.01 -14.46
CA MET A 166 3.90 6.92 -13.95
C MET A 166 4.98 6.13 -13.20
N PRO A 167 6.26 6.48 -13.30
CA PRO A 167 7.32 5.86 -12.49
C PRO A 167 7.07 5.94 -10.98
N LEU A 168 6.59 7.10 -10.49
CA LEU A 168 6.30 7.39 -9.09
C LEU A 168 4.83 7.78 -8.93
N SER A 169 4.04 6.87 -8.36
CA SER A 169 2.64 7.07 -7.97
C SER A 169 2.15 5.87 -7.16
N GLY A 170 1.01 5.98 -6.48
CA GLY A 170 0.44 4.87 -5.70
C GLY A 170 -1.09 4.81 -5.73
N SER A 171 -1.64 3.69 -5.25
CA SER A 171 -3.09 3.44 -5.13
C SER A 171 -3.86 3.63 -6.44
N GLY A 172 -3.31 3.17 -7.56
CA GLY A 172 -3.92 3.30 -8.89
C GLY A 172 -3.90 4.71 -9.49
N LYS A 173 -3.37 5.71 -8.77
CA LYS A 173 -3.10 7.04 -9.33
C LYS A 173 -1.96 6.92 -10.34
N GLY A 174 -1.99 7.71 -11.41
CA GLY A 174 -0.94 7.69 -12.43
C GLY A 174 -1.02 6.52 -13.41
N LEU A 175 -2.14 5.80 -13.45
CA LEU A 175 -2.45 4.78 -14.44
C LEU A 175 -3.30 5.36 -15.59
N VAL A 176 -2.95 5.01 -16.83
CA VAL A 176 -3.71 5.37 -18.04
C VAL A 176 -3.90 4.12 -18.89
N ARG A 177 -5.16 3.72 -19.10
CA ARG A 177 -5.52 2.64 -20.02
C ARG A 177 -5.61 3.19 -21.45
N VAL A 178 -4.85 2.59 -22.36
CA VAL A 178 -4.95 2.83 -23.79
C VAL A 178 -5.80 1.72 -24.38
N LEU A 179 -7.03 2.07 -24.77
CA LEU A 179 -7.98 1.14 -25.38
C LEU A 179 -7.84 1.21 -26.90
N GLY A 180 -7.25 0.19 -27.51
CA GLY A 180 -6.82 0.24 -28.90
C GLY A 180 -5.65 1.21 -29.14
N SER A 181 -5.91 2.32 -29.85
CA SER A 181 -4.88 3.31 -30.19
C SER A 181 -4.77 4.42 -29.14
N ILE A 182 -3.55 4.92 -28.92
CA ILE A 182 -3.32 6.06 -28.03
C ILE A 182 -3.92 7.35 -28.59
N THR A 183 -4.52 8.16 -27.72
CA THR A 183 -5.09 9.47 -28.05
C THR A 183 -4.08 10.60 -27.83
N ASP A 184 -4.28 11.76 -28.47
CA ASP A 184 -3.42 12.94 -28.27
C ASP A 184 -3.30 13.35 -26.81
N LYS A 185 -4.41 13.31 -26.06
CA LYS A 185 -4.41 13.61 -24.62
C LYS A 185 -3.53 12.65 -23.82
N GLN A 186 -3.51 11.38 -24.18
CA GLN A 186 -2.65 10.38 -23.53
C GLN A 186 -1.19 10.57 -23.93
N THR A 187 -0.93 10.92 -25.19
CA THR A 187 0.42 11.30 -25.68
C THR A 187 0.97 12.51 -24.94
N ASP A 188 0.17 13.56 -24.74
CA ASP A 188 0.54 14.74 -23.97
C ASP A 188 0.80 14.40 -22.49
N TRP A 189 -0.01 13.50 -21.93
CA TRP A 189 0.23 12.95 -20.60
C TRP A 189 1.58 12.22 -20.53
N CYS A 190 1.92 11.38 -21.51
CA CYS A 190 3.23 10.70 -21.56
C CYS A 190 4.38 11.70 -21.64
N ARG A 191 4.28 12.70 -22.51
CA ARG A 191 5.32 13.74 -22.66
C ARG A 191 5.56 14.48 -21.34
N ARG A 192 4.47 14.80 -20.63
CA ARG A 192 4.54 15.43 -19.31
C ARG A 192 5.21 14.52 -18.28
N VAL A 193 4.82 13.25 -18.21
CA VAL A 193 5.37 12.30 -17.23
C VAL A 193 6.85 12.02 -17.50
N ILE A 194 7.26 11.83 -18.76
CA ILE A 194 8.68 11.69 -19.13
C ILE A 194 9.49 12.90 -18.67
N ARG A 195 8.97 14.12 -18.92
CA ARG A 195 9.64 15.36 -18.49
C ARG A 195 9.74 15.49 -16.97
N GLU A 196 8.71 15.10 -16.23
CA GLU A 196 8.60 15.33 -14.78
C GLU A 196 9.24 14.21 -13.93
N GLN A 197 9.20 12.97 -14.42
CA GLN A 197 9.62 11.77 -13.68
C GLN A 197 10.72 10.96 -14.38
N GLY A 198 11.16 11.38 -15.58
CA GLY A 198 12.27 10.74 -16.28
C GLY A 198 11.89 9.53 -17.14
N GLY A 199 10.62 9.11 -17.15
CA GLY A 199 10.14 8.07 -18.04
C GLY A 199 8.67 7.71 -17.83
N VAL A 200 8.17 6.75 -18.61
CA VAL A 200 6.84 6.15 -18.49
C VAL A 200 6.98 4.64 -18.62
N VAL A 201 6.29 3.89 -17.76
CA VAL A 201 6.20 2.44 -17.90
C VAL A 201 5.01 2.09 -18.78
N ALA A 202 5.18 1.17 -19.72
CA ALA A 202 4.11 0.62 -20.54
C ALA A 202 4.10 -0.91 -20.51
N GLU A 203 2.89 -1.47 -20.46
CA GLU A 203 2.62 -2.91 -20.29
C GLU A 203 1.39 -3.30 -21.12
N PRO A 204 1.29 -4.55 -21.62
CA PRO A 204 0.00 -5.10 -22.04
C PRO A 204 -0.94 -5.23 -20.82
N ILE A 205 -2.25 -5.10 -21.03
CA ILE A 205 -3.22 -5.43 -19.97
C ILE A 205 -3.32 -6.95 -19.86
N LEU A 206 -2.94 -7.50 -18.70
CA LEU A 206 -3.01 -8.94 -18.45
C LEU A 206 -4.38 -9.38 -17.93
N ASN A 207 -4.75 -10.64 -18.20
CA ASN A 207 -5.97 -11.25 -17.69
C ASN A 207 -5.77 -11.73 -16.23
N ARG A 208 -5.82 -10.75 -15.33
CA ARG A 208 -5.65 -10.94 -13.89
C ARG A 208 -6.84 -11.68 -13.26
N VAL A 209 -6.55 -12.67 -12.41
CA VAL A 209 -7.55 -13.35 -11.57
C VAL A 209 -7.35 -13.15 -10.06
N LYS A 210 -6.12 -12.84 -9.61
CA LYS A 210 -5.84 -12.60 -8.20
C LYS A 210 -4.73 -11.57 -8.04
N ASP A 211 -4.91 -10.60 -7.14
CA ASP A 211 -3.83 -9.71 -6.69
C ASP A 211 -3.30 -10.23 -5.35
N PHE A 212 -1.98 -10.22 -5.18
CA PHE A 212 -1.32 -10.51 -3.91
C PHE A 212 0.02 -9.79 -3.82
N ALA A 213 0.60 -9.68 -2.64
CA ALA A 213 1.94 -9.15 -2.45
C ALA A 213 2.74 -10.04 -1.51
N MET A 214 4.06 -9.98 -1.65
CA MET A 214 5.00 -10.42 -0.62
C MET A 214 5.60 -9.18 0.03
N GLU A 215 5.41 -9.10 1.33
CA GLU A 215 5.90 -8.00 2.16
C GLU A 215 7.27 -8.36 2.73
N PHE A 216 8.18 -7.40 2.75
CA PHE A 216 9.52 -7.54 3.30
C PHE A 216 9.86 -6.36 4.21
N TYR A 217 10.73 -6.60 5.18
CA TYR A 217 11.42 -5.54 5.93
C TYR A 217 12.89 -5.57 5.57
N LEU A 218 13.41 -4.43 5.11
CA LEU A 218 14.79 -4.23 4.72
C LEU A 218 15.50 -3.42 5.80
N GLU A 219 16.75 -3.78 6.10
CA GLU A 219 17.59 -3.11 7.08
C GLU A 219 19.07 -3.41 6.81
N GLU A 220 19.82 -2.40 6.38
CA GLU A 220 21.27 -2.50 6.12
C GLU A 220 21.63 -3.67 5.19
N GLY A 221 20.88 -3.82 4.10
CA GLY A 221 21.04 -4.91 3.13
C GLY A 221 20.49 -6.26 3.57
N ASN A 222 20.06 -6.41 4.83
CA ASN A 222 19.33 -7.60 5.26
C ASN A 222 17.86 -7.50 4.86
N VAL A 223 17.31 -8.57 4.30
CA VAL A 223 15.91 -8.63 3.88
C VAL A 223 15.20 -9.76 4.60
N ARG A 224 14.16 -9.42 5.36
CA ARG A 224 13.34 -10.37 6.10
C ARG A 224 11.95 -10.41 5.50
N PHE A 225 11.44 -11.60 5.21
CA PHE A 225 10.05 -11.77 4.79
C PHE A 225 9.12 -11.36 5.94
N ALA A 226 8.26 -10.40 5.69
CA ALA A 226 7.31 -9.86 6.66
C ALA A 226 5.93 -10.51 6.52
N GLY A 227 5.60 -11.11 5.37
CA GLY A 227 4.37 -11.89 5.19
C GLY A 227 3.78 -11.82 3.79
N TYR A 228 2.69 -12.55 3.58
CA TYR A 228 1.85 -12.40 2.41
C TYR A 228 0.75 -11.36 2.65
N SER A 229 0.30 -10.74 1.58
CA SER A 229 -0.84 -9.83 1.56
C SER A 229 -1.74 -10.21 0.41
N LEU A 230 -2.97 -10.64 0.69
CA LEU A 230 -3.96 -10.97 -0.35
C LEU A 230 -4.92 -9.78 -0.47
N PHE A 231 -4.87 -9.05 -1.57
CA PHE A 231 -5.61 -7.80 -1.72
C PHE A 231 -6.53 -7.81 -2.93
N ARG A 232 -7.41 -6.81 -2.98
CA ARG A 232 -8.35 -6.59 -4.08
C ARG A 232 -8.12 -5.19 -4.61
N ALA A 233 -7.98 -5.08 -5.93
CA ALA A 233 -7.96 -3.82 -6.63
C ALA A 233 -9.05 -3.77 -7.71
N ALA A 234 -9.71 -2.63 -7.83
CA ALA A 234 -10.68 -2.37 -8.89
C ALA A 234 -10.03 -2.49 -10.28
N VAL A 235 -10.86 -2.60 -11.33
CA VAL A 235 -10.38 -2.59 -12.73
C VAL A 235 -9.57 -1.32 -13.05
N SER A 236 -9.89 -0.20 -12.39
CA SER A 236 -9.14 1.05 -12.48
C SER A 236 -7.76 1.02 -11.81
N GLY A 237 -7.43 -0.03 -11.04
CA GLY A 237 -6.22 -0.15 -10.23
C GLY A 237 -6.34 0.47 -8.84
N ALA A 238 -7.50 1.01 -8.46
CA ALA A 238 -7.71 1.53 -7.11
C ALA A 238 -7.77 0.37 -6.10
N TYR A 239 -7.03 0.51 -5.00
CA TYR A 239 -7.09 -0.42 -3.88
C TYR A 239 -8.49 -0.44 -3.24
N LEU A 240 -9.00 -1.64 -2.95
CA LEU A 240 -10.32 -1.84 -2.33
C LEU A 240 -10.22 -2.44 -0.92
N GLY A 241 -9.21 -3.28 -0.66
CA GLY A 241 -9.08 -3.93 0.63
C GLY A 241 -8.16 -5.15 0.60
N ASN A 242 -7.98 -5.75 1.78
CA ASN A 242 -7.22 -6.98 2.00
C ASN A 242 -8.11 -8.07 2.60
N GLU A 243 -7.81 -9.32 2.28
CA GLU A 243 -8.23 -10.44 3.11
C GLU A 243 -7.37 -10.46 4.39
N LEU A 244 -8.02 -10.67 5.53
CA LEU A 244 -7.37 -10.86 6.83
C LEU A 244 -7.23 -12.36 7.05
N LEU A 245 -6.04 -12.89 6.76
CA LEU A 245 -5.73 -14.31 6.77
C LEU A 245 -4.29 -14.53 7.24
N SER A 246 -4.00 -15.71 7.79
CA SER A 246 -2.64 -16.14 8.09
C SER A 246 -1.83 -16.38 6.80
N ASP A 247 -0.49 -16.28 6.90
CA ASP A 247 0.42 -16.57 5.78
C ASP A 247 0.20 -17.99 5.22
N ALA A 248 -0.06 -18.96 6.09
CA ALA A 248 -0.35 -20.34 5.70
C ALA A 248 -1.62 -20.43 4.85
N ARG A 249 -2.69 -19.72 5.26
CA ARG A 249 -3.95 -19.73 4.52
C ARG A 249 -3.86 -18.99 3.20
N ILE A 250 -3.09 -17.90 3.12
CA ILE A 250 -2.85 -17.20 1.84
C ILE A 250 -2.08 -18.12 0.89
N ALA A 251 -1.01 -18.78 1.35
CA ALA A 251 -0.25 -19.72 0.53
C ALA A 251 -1.10 -20.90 0.04
N GLU A 252 -1.98 -21.44 0.90
CA GLU A 252 -2.94 -22.47 0.53
C GLU A 252 -3.89 -21.99 -0.58
N MET A 253 -4.47 -20.78 -0.45
CA MET A 253 -5.35 -20.21 -1.48
C MET A 253 -4.63 -19.93 -2.80
N LEU A 254 -3.36 -19.52 -2.75
CA LEU A 254 -2.55 -19.33 -3.95
C LEU A 254 -2.15 -20.67 -4.59
N SER A 255 -2.16 -21.76 -3.82
CA SER A 255 -1.81 -23.10 -4.31
C SER A 255 -2.79 -23.67 -5.32
N ASP A 256 -4.03 -23.14 -5.36
CA ASP A 256 -5.03 -23.45 -6.37
C ASP A 256 -4.62 -22.96 -7.78
N PHE A 257 -3.67 -22.02 -7.87
CA PHE A 257 -3.21 -21.43 -9.11
C PHE A 257 -1.80 -21.87 -9.50
N VAL A 258 -0.89 -21.94 -8.53
CA VAL A 258 0.52 -22.28 -8.75
C VAL A 258 1.07 -23.15 -7.62
N PRO A 259 2.04 -24.04 -7.86
CA PRO A 259 2.62 -24.85 -6.79
C PRO A 259 3.22 -23.98 -5.67
N VAL A 260 3.03 -24.40 -4.41
CA VAL A 260 3.58 -23.69 -3.23
C VAL A 260 5.10 -23.57 -3.28
N SER A 261 5.81 -24.50 -3.94
CA SER A 261 7.26 -24.40 -4.16
C SER A 261 7.62 -23.14 -4.94
N ILE A 262 6.88 -22.80 -6.00
CA ILE A 262 7.10 -21.59 -6.80
C ILE A 262 6.99 -20.33 -5.94
N LEU A 263 6.03 -20.28 -5.01
CA LEU A 263 5.90 -19.15 -4.09
C LEU A 263 7.09 -19.05 -3.12
N LYS A 264 7.60 -20.18 -2.63
CA LYS A 264 8.78 -20.23 -1.74
C LYS A 264 10.06 -19.83 -2.46
N ASP A 265 10.22 -20.28 -3.70
CA ASP A 265 11.37 -19.96 -4.53
C ASP A 265 11.35 -18.47 -4.92
N LEU A 266 10.18 -17.96 -5.33
CA LEU A 266 9.97 -16.53 -5.59
C LEU A 266 10.31 -15.67 -4.38
N ARG A 267 9.82 -16.03 -3.18
CA ARG A 267 10.14 -15.34 -1.93
C ARG A 267 11.65 -15.29 -1.68
N THR A 268 12.34 -16.41 -1.91
CA THR A 268 13.78 -16.54 -1.67
C THR A 268 14.58 -15.71 -2.67
N SER A 269 14.21 -15.77 -3.95
CA SER A 269 14.82 -14.95 -5.00
C SER A 269 14.62 -13.46 -4.75
N LEU A 270 13.40 -13.04 -4.40
CA LEU A 270 13.10 -11.66 -4.06
C LEU A 270 13.93 -11.14 -2.88
N ALA A 271 14.09 -11.92 -1.81
CA ALA A 271 14.92 -11.50 -0.69
C ALA A 271 16.37 -11.18 -1.13
N VAL A 272 16.96 -12.00 -2.00
CA VAL A 272 18.31 -11.77 -2.54
C VAL A 272 18.35 -10.55 -3.46
N LYS A 273 17.40 -10.44 -4.40
CA LYS A 273 17.40 -9.34 -5.38
C LYS A 273 17.06 -8.00 -4.74
N LEU A 274 16.15 -7.95 -3.76
CA LEU A 274 15.85 -6.74 -2.99
C LEU A 274 17.06 -6.28 -2.17
N SER A 275 17.78 -7.22 -1.55
CA SER A 275 19.03 -6.94 -0.82
C SER A 275 20.05 -6.24 -1.73
N ALA A 276 20.27 -6.81 -2.92
CA ALA A 276 21.21 -6.27 -3.89
C ALA A 276 20.75 -4.94 -4.51
N ALA A 277 19.44 -4.78 -4.75
CA ALA A 277 18.89 -3.60 -5.38
C ALA A 277 18.84 -2.38 -4.44
N PHE A 278 18.59 -2.60 -3.14
CA PHE A 278 18.32 -1.55 -2.16
C PHE A 278 19.11 -1.72 -0.86
N PRO A 279 20.46 -1.81 -0.91
CA PRO A 279 21.28 -2.16 0.25
C PRO A 279 21.26 -1.12 1.38
N HIS A 280 20.85 0.12 1.08
CA HIS A 280 20.81 1.22 2.03
C HIS A 280 19.41 1.58 2.51
N TYR A 281 18.36 0.93 1.98
CA TYR A 281 17.00 1.19 2.41
C TYR A 281 16.69 0.48 3.72
N THR A 282 16.09 1.22 4.65
CA THR A 282 15.57 0.67 5.91
C THR A 282 14.08 0.96 6.02
N GLY A 283 13.27 -0.10 6.08
CA GLY A 283 11.82 -0.01 6.15
C GLY A 283 11.10 -1.17 5.45
N TYR A 284 9.78 -1.07 5.40
CA TYR A 284 8.96 -2.05 4.69
C TYR A 284 9.00 -1.83 3.18
N ALA A 285 9.10 -2.92 2.43
CA ALA A 285 8.89 -2.94 0.99
C ALA A 285 7.89 -4.03 0.61
N GLY A 286 6.78 -3.65 -0.02
CA GLY A 286 5.79 -4.58 -0.55
C GLY A 286 6.03 -4.83 -2.04
N VAL A 287 6.17 -6.08 -2.45
CA VAL A 287 6.25 -6.45 -3.87
C VAL A 287 4.88 -6.93 -4.32
N ASP A 288 4.18 -6.08 -5.06
CA ASP A 288 2.86 -6.38 -5.59
C ASP A 288 2.97 -7.33 -6.79
N MET A 289 2.06 -8.28 -6.85
CA MET A 289 2.05 -9.38 -7.80
C MET A 289 0.63 -9.66 -8.24
N MET A 290 0.51 -10.42 -9.33
CA MET A 290 -0.79 -10.97 -9.69
C MET A 290 -0.68 -12.35 -10.31
N VAL A 291 -1.72 -13.15 -10.11
CA VAL A 291 -1.96 -14.36 -10.88
C VAL A 291 -2.78 -13.99 -12.12
N CYS A 292 -2.32 -14.46 -13.27
CA CYS A 292 -2.91 -14.24 -14.57
C CYS A 292 -3.33 -15.56 -15.22
N VAL A 293 -4.41 -15.54 -15.98
CA VAL A 293 -4.80 -16.63 -16.90
C VAL A 293 -4.08 -16.43 -18.22
N THR A 294 -3.39 -17.46 -18.68
CA THR A 294 -2.71 -17.53 -19.97
C THR A 294 -3.20 -18.74 -20.76
N GLU A 295 -2.82 -18.84 -22.03
CA GLU A 295 -3.10 -20.06 -22.84
C GLU A 295 -2.48 -21.32 -22.23
N ALA A 296 -1.40 -21.18 -21.48
CA ALA A 296 -0.71 -22.28 -20.78
C ALA A 296 -1.25 -22.54 -19.36
N GLY A 297 -2.38 -21.92 -18.98
CA GLY A 297 -2.95 -21.98 -17.63
C GLY A 297 -2.55 -20.78 -16.76
N TYR A 298 -2.61 -20.95 -15.44
CA TYR A 298 -2.28 -19.87 -14.51
C TYR A 298 -0.77 -19.62 -14.44
N ARG A 299 -0.39 -18.34 -14.41
CA ARG A 299 0.99 -17.88 -14.24
C ARG A 299 1.04 -16.67 -13.32
N ILE A 300 2.21 -16.37 -12.76
CA ILE A 300 2.41 -15.20 -11.89
C ILE A 300 3.07 -14.08 -12.68
N GLN A 301 2.58 -12.85 -12.58
CA GLN A 301 3.40 -11.65 -12.76
C GLN A 301 4.06 -11.31 -11.41
N PRO A 302 5.37 -11.58 -11.25
CA PRO A 302 6.00 -11.63 -9.93
C PRO A 302 6.42 -10.26 -9.38
N CYS A 303 6.32 -9.19 -10.17
CA CYS A 303 6.69 -7.85 -9.74
C CYS A 303 5.94 -6.79 -10.57
N VAL A 304 4.74 -6.42 -10.12
CA VAL A 304 3.91 -5.36 -10.71
C VAL A 304 4.40 -3.99 -10.28
N GLU A 305 4.72 -3.84 -8.99
CA GLU A 305 5.34 -2.66 -8.39
C GLU A 305 6.07 -3.04 -7.09
N ILE A 306 7.00 -2.18 -6.66
CA ILE A 306 7.69 -2.30 -5.37
C ILE A 306 7.33 -1.05 -4.56
N ASN A 307 6.57 -1.23 -3.49
CA ASN A 307 6.08 -0.18 -2.60
C ASN A 307 7.06 0.02 -1.42
N MET A 308 7.97 0.99 -1.52
CA MET A 308 9.04 1.24 -0.52
C MET A 308 8.59 2.12 0.65
N ARG A 309 7.59 1.63 1.36
CA ARG A 309 6.98 2.29 2.52
C ARG A 309 6.12 1.31 3.29
N MET A 310 5.60 1.75 4.45
CA MET A 310 4.43 1.09 5.03
C MET A 310 3.29 1.06 3.99
N ASN A 311 2.48 0.01 4.03
CA ASN A 311 1.41 -0.20 3.07
C ASN A 311 0.20 -0.89 3.73
N MET A 312 -0.92 -0.93 3.00
CA MET A 312 -2.17 -1.48 3.51
C MET A 312 -2.10 -3.00 3.76
N GLY A 313 -1.24 -3.73 3.03
CA GLY A 313 -0.96 -5.14 3.28
C GLY A 313 -0.35 -5.36 4.65
N MET A 314 0.63 -4.53 5.03
CA MET A 314 1.22 -4.55 6.36
C MET A 314 0.22 -4.16 7.46
N VAL A 315 -0.72 -3.24 7.21
CA VAL A 315 -1.80 -2.94 8.17
C VAL A 315 -2.67 -4.18 8.39
N ALA A 316 -3.17 -4.78 7.30
CA ALA A 316 -4.02 -5.96 7.35
C ALA A 316 -3.34 -7.11 8.10
N ARG A 317 -2.05 -7.32 7.82
CA ARG A 317 -1.28 -8.39 8.44
C ARG A 317 -1.01 -8.16 9.92
N ASN A 318 -0.54 -6.96 10.29
CA ASN A 318 -0.32 -6.64 11.71
C ASN A 318 -1.62 -6.73 12.50
N PHE A 319 -2.73 -6.28 11.91
CA PHE A 319 -4.04 -6.40 12.51
C PHE A 319 -4.44 -7.87 12.75
N HIS A 320 -4.33 -8.73 11.72
CA HIS A 320 -4.65 -10.15 11.85
C HIS A 320 -3.81 -10.82 12.94
N ASN A 321 -2.49 -10.65 12.89
CA ASN A 321 -1.57 -11.27 13.83
C ASN A 321 -1.79 -10.87 15.30
N GLN A 322 -2.25 -9.64 15.54
CA GLN A 322 -2.39 -9.11 16.91
C GLN A 322 -3.80 -9.32 17.47
N PHE A 323 -4.83 -9.24 16.63
CA PHE A 323 -6.21 -9.13 17.10
C PHE A 323 -7.13 -10.24 16.58
N MET A 324 -6.61 -11.22 15.85
CA MET A 324 -7.39 -12.36 15.34
C MET A 324 -6.74 -13.69 15.73
N GLY A 325 -7.55 -14.76 15.79
CA GLY A 325 -7.01 -16.11 15.93
C GLY A 325 -6.31 -16.56 14.65
N GLU A 326 -5.45 -17.58 14.75
CA GLU A 326 -4.68 -18.12 13.61
C GLU A 326 -5.58 -18.52 12.42
N ASP A 327 -6.73 -19.14 12.71
CA ASP A 327 -7.76 -19.51 11.73
C ASP A 327 -8.78 -18.40 11.44
N GLY A 328 -8.62 -17.23 12.06
CA GLY A 328 -9.46 -16.07 11.89
C GLY A 328 -9.45 -15.61 10.44
N LYS A 329 -10.64 -15.28 9.90
CA LYS A 329 -10.82 -14.79 8.54
C LYS A 329 -11.64 -13.52 8.56
N GLY A 330 -11.36 -12.61 7.64
CA GLY A 330 -12.10 -11.37 7.52
C GLY A 330 -11.61 -10.53 6.36
N THR A 331 -12.09 -9.30 6.30
CA THR A 331 -11.66 -8.32 5.29
C THR A 331 -11.32 -7.00 5.95
N PHE A 332 -10.18 -6.42 5.57
CA PHE A 332 -9.83 -5.03 5.82
C PHE A 332 -10.20 -4.18 4.61
N THR A 333 -10.89 -3.06 4.83
CA THR A 333 -11.39 -2.19 3.77
C THR A 333 -11.04 -0.74 4.07
N VAL A 334 -10.67 0.00 3.02
CA VAL A 334 -10.56 1.46 3.03
C VAL A 334 -11.52 2.02 2.00
N ASP A 335 -12.65 2.54 2.48
CA ASP A 335 -13.75 3.02 1.64
C ASP A 335 -13.81 4.54 1.55
N TYR A 336 -14.46 5.02 0.49
CA TYR A 336 -14.77 6.43 0.29
C TYR A 336 -16.27 6.66 0.08
N PHE A 337 -16.86 7.48 0.95
CA PHE A 337 -18.28 7.82 0.98
C PHE A 337 -18.54 9.20 0.34
N LYS A 338 -19.11 9.20 -0.87
CA LYS A 338 -19.38 10.42 -1.65
C LYS A 338 -20.37 11.40 -1.01
N LYS A 339 -21.29 10.92 -0.16
CA LYS A 339 -22.30 11.75 0.52
C LYS A 339 -21.99 11.85 2.02
N ALA A 340 -22.13 13.06 2.58
CA ALA A 340 -21.97 13.26 4.03
C ALA A 340 -23.02 12.43 4.78
N GLY A 341 -22.68 11.95 5.97
CA GLY A 341 -23.51 11.07 6.79
C GLY A 341 -23.60 9.62 6.31
N SER A 342 -23.21 9.31 5.06
CA SER A 342 -23.29 7.93 4.55
C SER A 342 -22.31 6.99 5.23
N ALA A 343 -21.11 7.47 5.60
CA ALA A 343 -20.16 6.68 6.38
C ALA A 343 -20.73 6.33 7.76
N LEU A 344 -21.35 7.30 8.45
CA LEU A 344 -21.97 7.11 9.76
C LEU A 344 -23.18 6.18 9.70
N LEU A 345 -24.03 6.32 8.68
CA LEU A 345 -25.16 5.41 8.46
C LEU A 345 -24.67 3.97 8.25
N HIS A 346 -23.66 3.79 7.40
CA HIS A 346 -23.04 2.49 7.16
C HIS A 346 -22.42 1.92 8.44
N HIS A 347 -21.72 2.74 9.22
CA HIS A 347 -21.13 2.36 10.50
C HIS A 347 -22.19 1.83 11.48
N HIS A 348 -23.29 2.56 11.67
CA HIS A 348 -24.38 2.12 12.55
C HIS A 348 -25.08 0.86 12.04
N GLN A 349 -25.32 0.75 10.73
CA GLN A 349 -25.87 -0.45 10.13
C GLN A 349 -24.97 -1.67 10.41
N MET A 350 -23.65 -1.54 10.18
CA MET A 350 -22.70 -2.62 10.41
C MET A 350 -22.57 -3.00 11.88
N GLN A 351 -22.62 -2.05 12.81
CA GLN A 351 -22.65 -2.34 14.25
C GLN A 351 -23.88 -3.17 14.64
N GLN A 352 -25.04 -2.92 14.03
CA GLN A 352 -26.28 -3.66 14.29
C GLN A 352 -26.27 -5.04 13.64
N GLU A 353 -25.89 -5.14 12.36
CA GLU A 353 -25.91 -6.38 11.59
C GLU A 353 -24.77 -7.33 11.94
N ARG A 354 -23.61 -6.78 12.32
CA ARG A 354 -22.36 -7.49 12.59
C ARG A 354 -21.75 -7.01 13.91
N PRO A 355 -22.42 -7.22 15.06
CA PRO A 355 -21.91 -6.77 16.35
C PRO A 355 -20.55 -7.41 16.63
N LEU A 356 -19.59 -6.59 17.08
CA LEU A 356 -18.23 -7.02 17.40
C LEU A 356 -18.24 -8.01 18.58
N ARG A 357 -17.55 -9.14 18.41
CA ARG A 357 -17.34 -10.15 19.45
C ARG A 357 -15.86 -10.33 19.72
N VAL A 358 -15.44 -9.90 20.91
CA VAL A 358 -14.07 -10.07 21.41
C VAL A 358 -14.06 -11.09 22.54
N GLN A 359 -13.12 -12.03 22.51
CA GLN A 359 -12.85 -12.99 23.56
C GLN A 359 -11.38 -12.92 23.93
N GLN A 360 -11.07 -12.63 25.20
CA GLN A 360 -9.69 -12.56 25.70
C GLN A 360 -8.78 -11.65 24.85
N GLY A 361 -9.31 -10.51 24.39
CA GLY A 361 -8.57 -9.54 23.56
C GLY A 361 -8.45 -9.91 22.08
N ILE A 362 -9.05 -11.03 21.65
CA ILE A 362 -9.07 -11.50 20.25
C ILE A 362 -10.46 -11.33 19.63
N ILE A 363 -10.52 -10.77 18.44
CA ILE A 363 -11.74 -10.61 17.65
C ILE A 363 -12.10 -11.95 17.02
N THR A 364 -13.28 -12.46 17.38
CA THR A 364 -13.82 -13.73 16.85
C THR A 364 -14.78 -13.52 15.70
N SER A 365 -15.50 -12.39 15.67
CA SER A 365 -16.41 -12.01 14.59
C SER A 365 -16.90 -10.57 14.74
N GLY A 366 -17.50 -10.04 13.67
CA GLY A 366 -18.19 -8.75 13.67
C GLY A 366 -17.43 -7.64 12.95
N TYR A 367 -18.00 -6.45 12.99
CA TYR A 367 -17.46 -5.24 12.38
C TYR A 367 -16.73 -4.38 13.41
N LEU A 368 -15.59 -3.83 13.03
CA LEU A 368 -14.86 -2.83 13.80
C LEU A 368 -14.36 -1.72 12.88
N SER A 369 -14.71 -0.48 13.19
CA SER A 369 -14.06 0.67 12.56
C SER A 369 -12.65 0.83 13.15
N LEU A 370 -11.65 0.99 12.29
CA LEU A 370 -10.25 1.21 12.67
C LEU A 370 -9.94 2.70 12.92
N THR A 371 -10.86 3.57 12.53
CA THR A 371 -10.74 5.03 12.61
C THR A 371 -12.07 5.62 13.07
N PRO A 372 -12.11 6.83 13.65
CA PRO A 372 -13.36 7.44 14.09
C PRO A 372 -14.31 7.70 12.92
N ILE A 373 -15.60 7.46 13.12
CA ILE A 373 -16.64 7.77 12.14
C ILE A 373 -17.55 8.85 12.69
N THR A 374 -17.72 9.92 11.91
CA THR A 374 -18.57 11.07 12.21
C THR A 374 -19.50 11.35 11.02
N ASP A 375 -20.40 12.32 11.16
CA ASP A 375 -21.31 12.76 10.10
C ASP A 375 -20.58 13.37 8.89
N VAL A 376 -19.40 13.94 9.09
CA VAL A 376 -18.58 14.51 7.99
C VAL A 376 -17.62 13.50 7.35
N THR A 377 -17.39 12.35 7.99
CA THR A 377 -16.39 11.36 7.57
C THR A 377 -16.62 10.89 6.13
N ARG A 378 -15.56 10.92 5.30
CA ARG A 378 -15.57 10.48 3.91
C ARG A 378 -14.72 9.25 3.67
N TYR A 379 -13.54 9.15 4.27
CA TYR A 379 -12.70 7.97 4.26
C TYR A 379 -12.89 7.18 5.55
N ALA A 380 -13.14 5.88 5.43
CA ALA A 380 -13.26 4.99 6.57
C ALA A 380 -12.38 3.76 6.37
N ALA A 381 -11.56 3.46 7.36
CA ALA A 381 -10.86 2.19 7.48
C ALA A 381 -11.61 1.30 8.47
N TYR A 382 -11.97 0.09 8.08
CA TYR A 382 -12.70 -0.85 8.94
C TYR A 382 -12.39 -2.31 8.59
N VAL A 383 -12.70 -3.21 9.52
CA VAL A 383 -12.61 -4.65 9.33
C VAL A 383 -13.96 -5.32 9.53
N ILE A 384 -14.17 -6.44 8.84
CA ILE A 384 -15.27 -7.36 9.07
C ILE A 384 -14.66 -8.75 9.29
N VAL A 385 -14.82 -9.31 10.48
CA VAL A 385 -14.29 -10.62 10.88
C VAL A 385 -15.40 -11.67 10.90
N GLY A 386 -15.08 -12.88 10.47
CA GLY A 386 -16.00 -14.02 10.33
C GLY A 386 -16.50 -14.19 8.91
N ASN A 387 -17.30 -15.23 8.68
CA ASN A 387 -17.80 -15.55 7.34
C ASN A 387 -18.73 -14.45 6.83
N GLN A 388 -18.31 -13.81 5.73
CA GLN A 388 -19.23 -13.07 4.88
C GLN A 388 -20.19 -14.10 4.28
N THR A 389 -21.47 -14.03 4.63
CA THR A 389 -22.51 -14.48 3.70
C THR A 389 -22.29 -13.66 2.44
N SER A 390 -21.84 -14.34 1.38
CA SER A 390 -21.56 -13.77 0.07
C SER A 390 -22.72 -12.86 -0.34
N ILE A 391 -22.48 -11.54 -0.31
CA ILE A 391 -23.32 -10.62 -1.04
C ILE A 391 -22.93 -10.86 -2.50
N GLN A 392 -23.69 -11.73 -3.16
CA GLN A 392 -23.65 -11.87 -4.62
C GLN A 392 -23.90 -10.49 -5.21
N SER A 393 -22.90 -9.96 -5.91
CA SER A 393 -23.05 -8.83 -6.84
C SER A 393 -23.28 -9.34 -8.24
#